data_AF-W1Y8V5-F1
#
_entry.id   AF-W1Y8V5-F1
#
_cell.length_a   1.000
_cell.length_b   1.000
_cell.length_c   1.000
_cell.angle_alpha   90.00
_cell.angle_beta   90.00
_cell.angle_gamma   90.00
#
_symmetry.space_group_name_H-M   'P 1'
#
loop_
_entity.id
_entity.type
_entity.pdbx_description
1 polymer ?
#
loop_
_entity_poly.entity_id
_entity_poly.type
_entity_poly.pdbx_seq_one_letter_code
_entity_poly.pdbx_strand_id
1 'polypeptide(L)'
;PLKPVDPTDPSKGYVVPNIPTDPSQDTVINYVANKAKLVVKYVDENGKDLIPAETTEGKVGDEYTTTGKVIPGYLLVRVDGDAKGKIGTEGSTVTYVYKPIGSWIPNIPGQPTNPIK
;
A
#
# COMPACT_ATOMS: atom_id res chain seq x y z
N PRO A 1 -7.70 5.15 24.93
CA PRO A 1 -8.37 5.23 23.61
C PRO A 1 -9.71 5.93 23.81
N LEU A 2 -9.99 7.01 23.06
CA LEU A 2 -11.36 7.52 23.00
C LEU A 2 -12.25 6.45 22.35
N LYS A 3 -13.39 6.16 22.99
CA LYS A 3 -14.34 5.18 22.46
C LYS A 3 -15.16 5.87 21.37
N PRO A 4 -15.21 5.36 20.13
CA PRO A 4 -16.14 5.86 19.12
C PRO A 4 -17.57 5.77 19.67
N VAL A 5 -18.40 6.78 19.39
CA VAL A 5 -19.84 6.72 19.74
C VAL A 5 -20.49 5.55 19.00
N ASP A 6 -20.08 5.35 17.74
CA ASP A 6 -20.43 4.19 16.93
C ASP A 6 -19.12 3.53 16.40
N PRO A 7 -18.88 2.24 16.68
CA PRO A 7 -17.70 1.52 16.18
C PRO A 7 -17.66 1.39 14.65
N THR A 8 -18.79 1.54 13.96
CA THR A 8 -18.95 1.33 12.52
C THR A 8 -19.11 2.62 11.72
N ASP A 9 -19.34 3.76 12.39
CA ASP A 9 -19.51 5.07 11.76
C ASP A 9 -18.64 6.14 12.44
N PRO A 10 -17.45 6.46 11.88
CA PRO A 10 -16.55 7.45 12.46
C PRO A 10 -17.11 8.90 12.39
N SER A 11 -18.17 9.17 11.61
CA SER A 11 -18.79 10.49 11.56
C SER A 11 -19.58 10.83 12.84
N LYS A 12 -19.96 9.82 13.64
CA LYS A 12 -20.66 10.00 14.92
C LYS A 12 -19.77 10.53 16.05
N GLY A 13 -18.49 10.73 15.78
CA GLY A 13 -17.54 11.26 16.74
C GLY A 13 -17.18 10.28 17.85
N TYR A 14 -16.59 10.82 18.91
CA TYR A 14 -16.05 10.04 20.03
C TYR A 14 -16.78 10.40 21.31
N VAL A 15 -16.92 9.41 22.20
CA VAL A 15 -17.37 9.64 23.57
C VAL A 15 -16.33 10.55 24.24
N VAL A 16 -16.76 11.77 24.56
CA VAL A 16 -15.93 12.72 25.29
C VAL A 16 -15.58 12.13 26.66
N PRO A 17 -14.33 12.28 27.14
CA PRO A 17 -13.99 11.90 28.51
C PRO A 17 -14.90 12.64 29.50
N ASN A 18 -15.14 12.04 30.67
CA ASN A 18 -15.88 12.70 31.74
C ASN A 18 -15.25 14.08 32.03
N ILE A 19 -16.10 15.10 32.22
CA ILE A 19 -15.65 16.42 32.66
C ILE A 19 -14.87 16.28 33.97
N PRO A 20 -13.66 16.85 34.09
CA PRO A 20 -12.87 16.75 35.31
C PRO A 20 -13.61 17.49 36.43
N THR A 21 -13.94 16.80 37.50
CA THR A 21 -14.60 17.39 38.68
C THR A 21 -13.64 18.15 39.58
N ASP A 22 -12.33 18.03 39.33
CA ASP A 22 -11.26 18.75 40.03
C ASP A 22 -10.33 19.41 38.98
N PRO A 23 -10.28 20.75 38.89
CA PRO A 23 -9.42 21.46 37.94
C PRO A 23 -7.93 21.37 38.27
N SER A 24 -7.55 20.78 39.42
CA SER A 24 -6.15 20.59 39.85
C SER A 24 -5.56 19.24 39.39
N GLN A 25 -6.35 18.40 38.73
CA GLN A 25 -5.96 17.06 38.28
C GLN A 25 -5.86 17.00 36.75
N ASP A 26 -4.73 16.54 36.24
CA ASP A 26 -4.53 16.32 34.81
C ASP A 26 -5.46 15.22 34.29
N THR A 27 -6.22 15.52 33.24
CA THR A 27 -7.02 14.52 32.54
C THR A 27 -6.23 13.95 31.38
N VAL A 28 -5.68 12.75 31.57
CA VAL A 28 -4.91 12.06 30.54
C VAL A 28 -5.84 11.61 29.41
N ILE A 29 -5.75 12.26 28.25
CA ILE A 29 -6.42 11.81 27.03
C ILE A 29 -5.52 10.83 26.29
N ASN A 30 -5.93 9.56 26.29
CA ASN A 30 -5.14 8.48 25.70
C ASN A 30 -5.59 8.23 24.25
N TYR A 31 -4.79 8.65 23.25
CA TYR A 31 -5.03 8.42 21.83
C TYR A 31 -4.54 7.04 21.39
N VAL A 32 -5.35 6.29 20.65
CA VAL A 32 -4.94 5.03 20.00
C VAL A 32 -5.24 5.16 18.52
N ALA A 33 -4.21 5.04 17.69
CA ALA A 33 -4.36 5.09 16.24
C ALA A 33 -5.28 3.97 15.75
N ASN A 34 -6.18 4.30 14.83
CA ASN A 34 -7.07 3.35 14.20
C ASN A 34 -6.27 2.34 13.36
N LYS A 35 -6.80 1.12 13.23
CA LYS A 35 -6.24 0.13 12.30
C LYS A 35 -6.47 0.60 10.86
N ALA A 36 -5.46 0.44 10.01
CA ALA A 36 -5.49 0.75 8.60
C ALA A 36 -4.71 -0.31 7.80
N LYS A 37 -4.95 -0.40 6.50
CA LYS A 37 -4.33 -1.40 5.63
C LYS A 37 -3.42 -0.73 4.59
N LEU A 38 -2.26 -1.33 4.37
CA LEU A 38 -1.39 -1.05 3.23
C LEU A 38 -1.60 -2.15 2.20
N VAL A 39 -1.95 -1.78 0.97
CA VAL A 39 -2.15 -2.72 -0.14
C VAL A 39 -1.08 -2.49 -1.18
N VAL A 40 -0.34 -3.53 -1.55
CA VAL A 40 0.70 -3.49 -2.58
C VAL A 40 0.25 -4.36 -3.75
N LYS A 41 0.07 -3.75 -4.91
CA LYS A 41 -0.36 -4.42 -6.15
C LYS A 41 0.78 -4.53 -7.15
N TYR A 42 0.72 -5.56 -7.98
CA TYR A 42 1.72 -5.86 -9.00
C TYR A 42 0.99 -6.15 -10.32
N VAL A 43 0.93 -5.18 -11.21
CA VAL A 43 0.07 -5.21 -12.41
C VAL A 43 0.88 -4.98 -13.68
N ASP A 44 0.35 -5.40 -14.83
CA ASP A 44 0.91 -5.03 -16.13
C ASP A 44 0.47 -3.62 -16.58
N GLU A 45 0.96 -3.16 -17.73
CA GLU A 45 0.57 -1.87 -18.34
C GLU A 45 -0.93 -1.74 -18.63
N ASN A 46 -1.67 -2.87 -18.70
CA ASN A 46 -3.11 -2.93 -18.91
C ASN A 46 -3.90 -3.01 -17.59
N GLY A 47 -3.23 -3.00 -16.44
CA GLY A 47 -3.85 -3.14 -15.12
C GLY A 47 -4.19 -4.58 -14.73
N LYS A 48 -3.71 -5.58 -15.46
CA LYS A 48 -3.90 -7.00 -15.11
C LYS A 48 -2.93 -7.39 -14.00
N ASP A 49 -3.44 -7.99 -12.93
CA ASP A 49 -2.61 -8.52 -11.85
C ASP A 49 -1.68 -9.64 -12.37
N LEU A 50 -0.38 -9.46 -12.12
CA LEU A 50 0.66 -10.44 -12.48
C LEU A 50 0.90 -11.46 -11.38
N ILE A 51 0.81 -11.00 -10.12
CA ILE A 51 0.94 -11.83 -8.91
C ILE A 51 -0.08 -11.34 -7.87
N PRO A 52 -0.40 -12.15 -6.85
CA PRO A 52 -1.30 -11.74 -5.79
C PRO A 52 -0.84 -10.44 -5.11
N ALA A 53 -1.79 -9.53 -4.86
CA ALA A 53 -1.54 -8.35 -4.07
C ALA A 53 -1.19 -8.71 -2.63
N GLU A 54 -0.32 -7.91 -2.00
CA GLU A 54 0.04 -8.05 -0.61
C GLU A 54 -0.73 -7.05 0.23
N THR A 55 -1.24 -7.50 1.37
CA THR A 55 -1.92 -6.61 2.32
C THR A 55 -1.22 -6.71 3.67
N THR A 56 -0.79 -5.55 4.18
CA THR A 56 -0.19 -5.42 5.50
C THR A 56 -1.14 -4.65 6.40
N GLU A 57 -1.52 -5.24 7.53
CA GLU A 57 -2.27 -4.52 8.56
C GLU A 57 -1.30 -3.65 9.36
N GLY A 58 -1.65 -2.38 9.50
CA GLY A 58 -0.92 -1.41 10.32
C GLY A 58 -1.88 -0.47 11.03
N LYS A 59 -1.35 0.63 11.56
CA LYS A 59 -2.12 1.72 12.14
C LYS A 59 -1.92 2.99 11.34
N VAL A 60 -2.89 3.89 11.43
CA VAL A 60 -2.76 5.23 10.85
C VAL A 60 -1.51 5.91 11.39
N GLY A 61 -0.66 6.40 10.49
CA GLY A 61 0.59 7.06 10.83
C GLY A 61 1.82 6.13 10.94
N ASP A 62 1.64 4.81 10.87
CA ASP A 62 2.76 3.87 10.81
C ASP A 62 3.57 4.11 9.53
N GLU A 63 4.90 4.10 9.67
CA GLU A 63 5.80 4.22 8.52
C GLU A 63 5.82 2.91 7.73
N TYR A 64 5.81 3.04 6.41
CA TYR A 64 5.94 1.91 5.51
C TYR A 64 6.97 2.17 4.43
N THR A 65 7.59 1.09 3.97
CA THR A 65 8.44 1.07 2.80
C THR A 65 8.12 -0.19 2.02
N THR A 66 7.87 -0.05 0.73
CA THR A 66 7.56 -1.14 -0.19
C THR A 66 8.62 -1.18 -1.28
N THR A 67 8.81 -2.36 -1.86
CA THR A 67 9.72 -2.56 -2.98
C THR A 67 9.06 -3.42 -4.03
N GLY A 68 9.33 -3.14 -5.30
CA GLY A 68 8.86 -3.96 -6.40
C GLY A 68 9.48 -5.36 -6.34
N LYS A 69 8.71 -6.37 -6.75
CA LYS A 69 9.20 -7.75 -6.88
C LYS A 69 9.76 -8.01 -8.26
N VAL A 70 10.69 -8.96 -8.34
CA VAL A 70 11.16 -9.51 -9.62
C VAL A 70 10.10 -10.50 -10.11
N ILE A 71 9.53 -10.23 -11.28
CA ILE A 71 8.54 -11.10 -11.93
C ILE A 71 9.18 -11.66 -13.20
N PRO A 72 9.34 -12.99 -13.33
CA PRO A 72 9.94 -13.59 -14.53
C PRO A 72 9.18 -13.18 -15.80
N GLY A 73 9.91 -12.68 -16.80
CA GLY A 73 9.30 -12.22 -18.06
C GLY A 73 8.77 -10.77 -18.03
N TYR A 74 8.98 -10.03 -16.94
CA TYR A 74 8.49 -8.67 -16.79
C TYR A 74 9.55 -7.72 -16.21
N LEU A 75 9.54 -6.47 -16.66
CA LEU A 75 10.37 -5.36 -16.18
C LEU A 75 9.49 -4.35 -15.44
N LEU A 76 9.89 -3.95 -14.23
CA LEU A 76 9.22 -2.85 -13.52
C LEU A 76 9.44 -1.53 -14.28
N VAL A 77 8.35 -0.89 -14.70
CA VAL A 77 8.40 0.35 -15.50
C VAL A 77 8.03 1.59 -14.69
N ARG A 78 7.08 1.49 -13.75
CA ARG A 78 6.69 2.60 -12.88
C ARG A 78 6.08 2.12 -11.57
N VAL A 79 5.98 3.04 -10.63
CA VAL A 79 5.26 2.85 -9.36
C VAL A 79 4.20 3.94 -9.28
N ASP A 80 2.94 3.53 -9.15
CA ASP A 80 1.81 4.42 -8.95
C ASP A 80 1.51 4.47 -7.44
N GLY A 81 1.60 5.67 -6.85
CA GLY A 81 1.54 5.92 -5.40
C GLY A 81 2.92 6.05 -4.76
N ASP A 82 2.94 6.29 -3.45
CA ASP A 82 4.18 6.49 -2.70
C ASP A 82 4.74 5.17 -2.19
N ALA A 83 5.91 4.75 -2.69
CA ALA A 83 6.59 3.52 -2.26
C ALA A 83 7.07 3.57 -0.79
N LYS A 84 7.18 4.77 -0.22
CA LYS A 84 7.54 5.02 1.18
C LYS A 84 6.67 6.15 1.72
N GLY A 85 6.22 6.03 2.96
CA GLY A 85 5.36 7.03 3.55
C GLY A 85 4.77 6.58 4.88
N LYS A 86 3.67 7.21 5.25
CA LYS A 86 2.88 6.84 6.43
C LYS A 86 1.51 6.33 5.99
N ILE A 87 0.99 5.31 6.67
CA ILE A 87 -0.32 4.76 6.34
C ILE A 87 -1.40 5.82 6.61
N GLY A 88 -2.20 6.13 5.59
CA GLY A 88 -3.29 7.11 5.67
C GLY A 88 -4.46 6.64 6.53
N THR A 89 -5.38 7.54 6.85
CA THR A 89 -6.59 7.24 7.65
C THR A 89 -7.49 6.18 7.01
N GLU A 90 -7.56 6.15 5.68
CA GLU A 90 -8.34 5.18 4.91
C GLU A 90 -7.51 3.97 4.43
N GLY A 91 -6.24 3.90 4.85
CA GLY A 91 -5.23 3.00 4.29
C GLY A 91 -4.43 3.63 3.16
N SER A 92 -3.46 2.88 2.65
CA SER A 92 -2.58 3.30 1.56
C SER A 92 -2.50 2.20 0.50
N THR A 93 -2.40 2.57 -0.77
CA THR A 93 -2.24 1.61 -1.87
C THR A 93 -1.03 2.01 -2.72
N VAL A 94 -0.15 1.05 -2.97
CA VAL A 94 1.02 1.19 -3.85
C VAL A 94 0.89 0.19 -4.98
N THR A 95 1.02 0.64 -6.22
CA THR A 95 0.90 -0.23 -7.40
C THR A 95 2.19 -0.22 -8.21
N TYR A 96 2.82 -1.38 -8.32
CA TYR A 96 3.97 -1.61 -9.16
C TYR A 96 3.50 -2.05 -10.55
N VAL A 97 3.84 -1.27 -11.57
CA VAL A 97 3.43 -1.53 -12.96
C VAL A 97 4.60 -2.09 -13.76
N TYR A 98 4.34 -3.17 -14.47
CA TYR A 98 5.33 -3.95 -15.18
C TYR A 98 5.05 -4.06 -16.68
N LYS A 99 6.11 -4.18 -17.46
CA LYS A 99 6.08 -4.40 -18.90
C LYS A 99 6.68 -5.74 -19.27
N PRO A 100 6.05 -6.54 -20.14
CA PRO A 100 6.65 -7.78 -20.61
C PRO A 100 7.96 -7.50 -21.36
N ILE A 101 9.04 -8.17 -20.94
CA ILE A 101 10.27 -8.25 -21.73
C ILE A 101 9.96 -9.19 -22.90
N GLY A 102 9.59 -8.61 -24.04
CA GLY A 102 9.33 -9.37 -25.26
C GLY A 102 10.51 -10.30 -25.60
N SER A 103 10.25 -11.40 -26.31
CA SER A 103 11.31 -12.30 -26.78
C SER A 103 12.33 -11.52 -27.59
N TRP A 104 13.48 -11.25 -26.99
CA TRP A 104 14.62 -10.68 -27.68
C TRP A 104 15.11 -11.73 -28.69
N ILE A 105 14.77 -11.58 -29.98
CA ILE A 105 15.47 -12.30 -31.03
C ILE A 105 16.81 -11.57 -31.16
N PRO A 106 17.96 -12.20 -30.82
CA PRO A 106 19.25 -11.61 -31.08
C PRO A 106 19.39 -11.35 -32.58
N ASN A 107 19.45 -10.10 -33.01
CA ASN A 107 19.98 -9.79 -34.34
C ASN A 107 21.51 -9.74 -34.21
N ILE A 108 22.15 -10.89 -34.34
CA ILE A 108 23.61 -10.99 -34.41
C ILE A 108 24.01 -10.47 -35.80
N PRO A 109 24.77 -9.36 -35.91
CA PRO A 109 25.21 -8.84 -37.21
C PRO A 109 25.97 -9.93 -37.96
N GLY A 110 25.39 -10.41 -39.07
CA GLY A 110 26.01 -11.41 -39.94
C GLY A 110 25.57 -12.88 -39.74
N GLN A 111 24.59 -13.18 -38.88
CA GLN A 111 24.07 -14.55 -38.73
C GLN A 111 22.63 -14.68 -39.27
N PRO A 112 22.33 -15.66 -40.14
CA PRO A 112 20.96 -15.86 -40.62
C PRO A 112 20.04 -16.24 -39.46
N THR A 113 18.94 -15.50 -39.31
CA THR A 113 17.86 -15.83 -38.38
C THR A 113 17.00 -16.95 -38.97
N ASN A 114 17.39 -18.21 -38.74
CA ASN A 114 16.46 -19.31 -38.99
C ASN A 114 15.49 -19.41 -37.80
N PRO A 115 14.16 -19.29 -38.02
CA PRO A 115 13.19 -19.50 -36.96
C PRO A 115 13.23 -20.96 -36.50
N ILE A 116 13.26 -21.18 -35.18
CA ILE A 116 13.06 -22.50 -34.58
C ILE A 116 11.58 -22.84 -34.79
N LYS A 117 11.30 -23.89 -35.57
CA LYS A 117 9.96 -24.43 -35.83
C LYS A 117 9.52 -25.36 -34.70
#